data_AF-A0A7R9ATF8-F1
#
_entry.id   AF-A0A7R9ATF8-F1
#
_cell.length_a   1.000
_cell.length_b   1.000
_cell.length_c   1.000
_cell.angle_alpha   90.00
_cell.angle_beta   90.00
_cell.angle_gamma   90.00
#
_symmetry.space_group_name_H-M   'P 1'
#
loop_
_entity.id
_entity.type
_entity.pdbx_description
1 polymer ?
#
loop_
_entity_poly.entity_id
_entity_poly.type
_entity_poly.pdbx_seq_one_letter_code
_entity_poly.pdbx_strand_id
1 'polypeptide(L)'
;MVLLKTPKIPQACMVDNHVISITNIRNGESICYSLAFIKGHIHTKNQNICHFNENLEGKLVLHHLNPNDSLMSVSDWVILGTEFKCLINLHRGDNDLILEYCGTKLKWSIGYCPRRTVFRVMPIYIICKGHNGEFQAPNGEENTIQSACRRIAVGCKLIQCLTAEKLDESGFGRKTFQLENDLNTQAAECTVFHSQLPVEQARRLSPEELWEHLGRELMMSPLGNNNRKFVAFLSCTRYIPNGKKPGTYEEILSLMEGHVALGGGGLAIFGTGCLHTWPRCVEEVVPRFLNVTPVDTQCLMDDSCFRGTYGGCFSTTLGSVCHELGHTFDLGHTEGSIMGRGFDNLNLVFTVHTKNDNEKLDKEINKRVSSSASKASAHHATVSFTKVLNVSYRAPSPIRKPINKFNRTPDSPKRKLSFTDLSIRSSQESIASDTVDESQTISELSEDLTYWTKSCATILAFHRKTLSSSAGVCVVELRDSSGLVVTTWQPQRCSSFQLPPGSIGRQVTSLVAEDSVGNFVKQTLSA
;
A
#
# COMPACT_ATOMS: atom_id res chain seq x y z
N MET A 1 50.58 -8.95 -48.73
CA MET A 1 50.47 -7.70 -47.95
C MET A 1 49.04 -7.57 -47.48
N VAL A 2 48.74 -8.03 -46.26
CA VAL A 2 47.37 -8.03 -45.71
C VAL A 2 47.11 -6.65 -45.10
N LEU A 3 46.06 -5.97 -45.58
CA LEU A 3 45.61 -4.70 -45.00
C LEU A 3 45.00 -4.95 -43.62
N LEU A 4 45.79 -4.74 -42.57
CA LEU A 4 45.30 -4.64 -41.21
C LEU A 4 44.33 -3.46 -41.14
N LYS A 5 43.03 -3.75 -41.03
CA LYS A 5 42.04 -2.74 -40.66
C LYS A 5 42.42 -2.21 -39.28
N THR A 6 42.64 -0.91 -39.17
CA THR A 6 42.78 -0.25 -37.88
C THR A 6 41.54 -0.53 -37.02
N PRO A 7 41.68 -0.75 -35.69
CA PRO A 7 40.53 -0.83 -34.82
C PRO A 7 39.75 0.49 -34.93
N LYS A 8 38.44 0.42 -35.17
CA LYS A 8 37.57 1.58 -34.94
C LYS A 8 37.63 1.87 -33.45
N ILE A 9 38.29 2.96 -33.08
CA ILE A 9 38.17 3.54 -31.73
C ILE A 9 36.67 3.79 -31.50
N PRO A 10 36.06 3.29 -30.42
CA PRO A 10 34.67 3.59 -30.10
C PRO A 10 34.48 5.10 -30.06
N GLN A 11 33.60 5.62 -30.90
CA GLN A 11 33.34 7.05 -30.97
C GLN A 11 32.73 7.47 -29.63
N ALA A 12 33.49 8.22 -28.82
CA ALA A 12 33.06 8.61 -27.49
C ALA A 12 31.69 9.30 -27.56
N CYS A 13 30.75 8.90 -26.68
CA CYS A 13 29.47 9.58 -26.57
C CYS A 13 29.72 11.06 -26.31
N MET A 14 29.15 11.92 -27.16
CA MET A 14 29.29 13.37 -26.98
C MET A 14 28.43 13.78 -25.79
N VAL A 15 29.14 14.18 -24.73
CA VAL A 15 28.67 14.47 -23.36
C VAL A 15 27.39 15.32 -23.31
N ASP A 16 27.25 16.23 -24.27
CA ASP A 16 26.18 17.24 -24.32
C ASP A 16 24.85 16.73 -24.92
N ASN A 17 24.81 15.51 -25.45
CA ASN A 17 23.63 14.99 -26.16
C ASN A 17 22.54 14.42 -25.24
N HIS A 18 22.77 14.28 -23.94
CA HIS A 18 21.79 13.69 -23.03
C HIS A 18 20.95 14.75 -22.28
N VAL A 19 19.74 14.35 -21.90
CA VAL A 19 18.85 15.08 -20.98
C VAL A 19 18.32 14.07 -19.98
N ILE A 20 18.60 14.30 -18.70
CA ILE A 20 18.02 13.57 -17.57
C ILE A 20 16.76 14.34 -17.15
N SER A 21 15.63 13.65 -17.04
CA SER A 21 14.37 14.19 -16.50
C SER A 21 13.90 13.35 -15.32
N ILE A 22 13.45 14.00 -14.25
CA ILE A 22 12.79 13.34 -13.10
C ILE A 22 11.29 13.59 -13.23
N THR A 23 10.47 12.55 -13.02
CA THR A 23 9.02 12.60 -13.31
C THR A 23 8.12 12.62 -12.07
N ASN A 24 8.59 12.14 -10.92
CA ASN A 24 7.73 11.96 -9.72
C ASN A 24 7.97 12.98 -8.59
N ILE A 25 9.21 13.41 -8.35
CA ILE A 25 9.56 14.39 -7.29
C ILE A 25 10.00 15.69 -7.95
N ARG A 26 9.48 16.83 -7.49
CA ARG A 26 9.86 18.18 -7.98
C ARG A 26 11.18 18.66 -7.34
N ASN A 27 11.91 19.52 -8.03
CA ASN A 27 13.13 20.11 -7.48
C ASN A 27 12.78 21.07 -6.32
N GLY A 28 13.40 20.86 -5.15
CA GLY A 28 13.06 21.57 -3.92
C GLY A 28 11.80 21.06 -3.21
N GLU A 29 11.24 19.92 -3.61
CA GLU A 29 10.11 19.30 -2.90
C GLU A 29 10.53 18.80 -1.52
N SER A 30 9.64 18.95 -0.53
CA SER A 30 9.83 18.42 0.83
C SER A 30 8.94 17.22 1.10
N ILE A 31 9.55 16.07 1.40
CA ILE A 31 8.87 14.81 1.74
C ILE A 31 8.93 14.54 3.25
N CYS A 32 8.07 13.64 3.74
CA CYS A 32 7.91 13.38 5.18
C CYS A 32 8.47 12.04 5.70
N TYR A 33 9.19 11.30 4.86
CA TYR A 33 9.75 9.97 5.13
C TYR A 33 11.20 9.91 4.60
N SER A 34 12.04 9.04 5.19
CA SER A 34 13.48 9.06 4.90
C SER A 34 13.87 8.43 3.57
N LEU A 35 13.16 7.40 3.10
CA LEU A 35 13.54 6.66 1.89
C LEU A 35 12.82 7.26 0.67
N ALA A 36 13.51 8.14 -0.07
CA ALA A 36 12.96 8.70 -1.30
C ALA A 36 13.13 7.74 -2.48
N PHE A 37 12.13 7.73 -3.37
CA PHE A 37 12.16 7.03 -4.65
C PHE A 37 12.14 8.05 -5.78
N ILE A 38 13.09 7.97 -6.70
CA ILE A 38 13.23 8.89 -7.82
C ILE A 38 13.08 8.08 -9.10
N LYS A 39 12.05 8.36 -9.90
CA LYS A 39 11.88 7.81 -11.24
C LYS A 39 11.99 8.90 -12.30
N GLY A 40 12.44 8.51 -13.48
CA GLY A 40 12.73 9.47 -14.54
C GLY A 40 13.17 8.82 -15.84
N HIS A 41 13.48 9.68 -16.82
CA HIS A 41 13.90 9.25 -18.14
C HIS A 41 15.20 9.92 -18.59
N ILE A 42 15.91 9.27 -19.49
CA ILE A 42 17.06 9.80 -20.20
C ILE A 42 16.75 9.83 -21.69
N HIS A 43 16.81 11.03 -22.26
CA HIS A 43 16.57 11.26 -23.68
C HIS A 43 17.84 11.70 -24.39
N THR A 44 17.96 11.40 -25.68
CA THR A 44 19.00 11.96 -26.55
C THR A 44 18.46 13.14 -27.35
N LYS A 45 19.17 14.26 -27.30
CA LYS A 45 19.01 15.37 -28.23
C LYS A 45 19.30 14.84 -29.64
N ASN A 46 18.35 15.03 -30.56
CA ASN A 46 18.45 14.66 -31.98
C ASN A 46 18.36 13.15 -32.32
N GLN A 47 17.72 12.31 -31.49
CA GLN A 47 17.48 10.87 -31.77
C GLN A 47 18.73 10.00 -32.01
N ASN A 48 19.94 10.53 -31.81
CA ASN A 48 21.17 9.77 -31.95
C ASN A 48 21.23 8.63 -30.93
N ILE A 49 21.68 7.46 -31.38
CA ILE A 49 21.88 6.28 -30.54
C ILE A 49 23.18 6.46 -29.73
N CYS A 50 23.13 6.25 -28.41
CA CYS A 50 24.34 6.26 -27.59
C CYS A 50 25.12 4.96 -27.80
N HIS A 51 26.21 5.01 -28.58
CA HIS A 51 27.04 3.86 -28.92
C HIS A 51 27.83 3.24 -27.76
N PHE A 52 27.72 3.76 -26.53
CA PHE A 52 28.18 3.04 -25.34
C PHE A 52 27.30 1.84 -24.98
N ASN A 53 26.19 1.65 -25.70
CA ASN A 53 25.13 0.77 -25.26
C ASN A 53 24.49 -0.04 -26.42
N GLU A 54 25.27 -0.96 -26.99
CA GLU A 54 24.75 -1.95 -27.96
C GLU A 54 23.68 -2.88 -27.34
N ASN A 55 23.55 -2.92 -26.00
CA ASN A 55 22.65 -3.80 -25.23
C ASN A 55 21.48 -3.09 -24.52
N LEU A 56 21.28 -1.77 -24.68
CA LEU A 56 20.22 -0.97 -24.01
C LEU A 56 20.28 -0.88 -22.46
N GLU A 57 21.37 -1.31 -21.82
CA GLU A 57 21.64 -1.20 -20.37
C GLU A 57 22.59 -0.03 -20.05
N GLY A 58 22.04 1.09 -19.57
CA GLY A 58 22.83 2.25 -19.14
C GLY A 58 23.14 2.24 -17.64
N LYS A 59 24.11 3.03 -17.20
CA LYS A 59 24.43 3.23 -15.78
C LYS A 59 24.34 4.70 -15.38
N LEU A 60 23.39 5.05 -14.54
CA LEU A 60 23.23 6.35 -13.90
C LEU A 60 24.00 6.36 -12.57
N VAL A 61 24.81 7.39 -12.33
CA VAL A 61 25.49 7.60 -11.05
C VAL A 61 24.73 8.67 -10.27
N LEU A 62 24.30 8.36 -9.05
CA LEU A 62 23.63 9.28 -8.14
C LEU A 62 24.58 9.63 -6.98
N HIS A 63 25.06 10.87 -6.96
CA HIS A 63 25.82 11.44 -5.86
C HIS A 63 24.88 12.14 -4.88
N HIS A 64 25.05 11.88 -3.58
CA HIS A 64 24.32 12.54 -2.49
C HIS A 64 25.28 13.46 -1.74
N LEU A 65 24.93 14.73 -1.64
CA LEU A 65 25.67 15.78 -0.95
C LEU A 65 24.91 16.23 0.31
N ASN A 66 25.66 16.67 1.33
CA ASN A 66 25.10 17.40 2.45
C ASN A 66 24.95 18.90 2.10
N PRO A 67 24.29 19.72 2.95
CA PRO A 67 24.14 21.16 2.72
C PRO A 67 25.44 21.99 2.66
N ASN A 68 26.61 21.38 2.88
CA ASN A 68 27.93 21.99 2.77
C ASN A 68 28.69 21.45 1.52
N ASP A 69 27.97 21.02 0.47
CA ASP A 69 28.50 20.41 -0.76
C ASP A 69 29.42 19.18 -0.54
N SER A 70 29.40 18.56 0.65
CA SER A 70 30.26 17.41 0.96
C SER A 70 29.57 16.10 0.60
N LEU A 71 30.28 15.24 -0.12
CA LEU A 71 29.79 13.94 -0.59
C LEU A 71 29.49 12.99 0.58
N MET A 72 28.23 12.57 0.70
CA MET A 72 27.74 11.61 1.69
C MET A 72 27.77 10.18 1.17
N SER A 73 27.31 9.97 -0.05
CA SER A 73 27.27 8.66 -0.71
C SER A 73 27.26 8.79 -2.23
N VAL A 74 27.67 7.72 -2.91
CA VAL A 74 27.53 7.53 -4.35
C VAL A 74 26.86 6.19 -4.57
N SER A 75 25.87 6.16 -5.46
CA SER A 75 25.12 4.95 -5.80
C SER A 75 24.95 4.82 -7.31
N ASP A 76 24.78 3.58 -7.75
CA ASP A 76 24.82 3.18 -9.15
C ASP A 76 23.50 2.53 -9.55
N TRP A 77 22.85 3.03 -10.60
CA TRP A 77 21.51 2.63 -11.00
C TRP A 77 21.44 2.22 -12.46
N VAL A 78 20.75 1.12 -12.73
CA VAL A 78 20.55 0.62 -14.10
C VAL A 78 19.48 1.44 -14.80
N ILE A 79 19.75 1.78 -16.06
CA ILE A 79 18.81 2.40 -16.99
C ILE A 79 18.41 1.33 -18.00
N LEU A 80 17.12 1.10 -18.20
CA LEU A 80 16.61 0.20 -19.25
C LEU A 80 15.81 1.01 -20.27
N GLY A 81 16.23 0.94 -21.53
CA GLY A 81 15.65 1.76 -22.60
C GLY A 81 15.91 3.26 -22.35
N THR A 82 14.92 3.97 -21.81
CA THR A 82 15.07 5.36 -21.34
C THR A 82 14.82 5.51 -19.84
N GLU A 83 14.23 4.53 -19.15
CA GLU A 83 13.76 4.69 -17.76
C GLU A 83 14.88 4.39 -16.75
N PHE A 84 14.91 5.15 -15.67
CA PHE A 84 15.66 4.83 -14.46
C PHE A 84 14.79 4.95 -13.21
N LYS A 85 15.12 4.15 -12.19
CA LYS A 85 14.51 4.15 -10.87
C LYS A 85 15.61 4.09 -9.81
N CYS A 86 15.57 5.00 -8.84
CA CYS A 86 16.58 5.12 -7.78
C CYS A 86 15.92 5.17 -6.39
N LEU A 87 16.60 4.64 -5.39
CA LEU A 87 16.23 4.75 -3.97
C LEU A 87 17.35 5.43 -3.19
N ILE A 88 17.01 6.34 -2.27
CA ILE A 88 18.00 7.09 -1.49
C ILE A 88 17.50 7.36 -0.06
N ASN A 89 18.36 7.11 0.93
CA ASN A 89 18.11 7.52 2.32
C ASN A 89 18.45 9.00 2.48
N LEU A 90 17.44 9.83 2.65
CA LEU A 90 17.58 11.25 2.96
C LEU A 90 17.93 11.47 4.43
N HIS A 91 18.77 12.48 4.68
CA HIS A 91 19.01 13.04 6.00
C HIS A 91 17.97 14.13 6.30
N ARG A 92 17.62 14.34 7.57
CA ARG A 92 16.66 15.39 7.95
C ARG A 92 17.18 16.77 7.55
N GLY A 93 16.33 17.58 6.92
CA GLY A 93 16.71 18.84 6.29
C GLY A 93 16.89 18.67 4.78
N ASP A 94 17.72 19.52 4.18
CA ASP A 94 17.93 19.56 2.73
C ASP A 94 18.96 18.50 2.27
N ASN A 95 18.71 17.89 1.12
CA ASN A 95 19.57 16.88 0.51
C ASN A 95 19.80 17.24 -0.95
N ASP A 96 21.05 17.55 -1.29
CA ASP A 96 21.42 17.90 -2.65
C ASP A 96 21.95 16.68 -3.39
N LEU A 97 21.46 16.49 -4.60
CA LEU A 97 21.67 15.31 -5.43
C LEU A 97 22.27 15.72 -6.77
N ILE A 98 23.22 14.92 -7.27
CA ILE A 98 23.71 15.03 -8.65
C ILE A 98 23.47 13.70 -9.34
N LEU A 99 22.59 13.71 -10.33
CA LEU A 99 22.36 12.61 -11.24
C LEU A 99 23.31 12.78 -12.43
N GLU A 100 24.19 11.81 -12.66
CA GLU A 100 25.24 11.84 -13.69
C GLU A 100 25.12 10.67 -14.65
N TYR A 101 24.97 10.96 -15.95
CA TYR A 101 24.91 9.97 -17.02
C TYR A 101 25.68 10.44 -18.24
N CYS A 102 26.64 9.64 -18.72
CA CYS A 102 27.54 9.99 -19.83
C CYS A 102 28.14 11.40 -19.71
N GLY A 103 28.44 11.84 -18.48
CA GLY A 103 28.96 13.17 -18.13
C GLY A 103 27.96 14.34 -18.17
N THR A 104 26.72 14.14 -18.67
CA THR A 104 25.61 15.06 -18.38
C THR A 104 25.28 14.99 -16.89
N LYS A 105 25.11 16.15 -16.23
CA LYS A 105 24.77 16.25 -14.80
C LYS A 105 23.48 17.04 -14.59
N LEU A 106 22.56 16.47 -13.82
CA LEU A 106 21.36 17.14 -13.32
C LEU A 106 21.51 17.33 -11.80
N LYS A 107 21.46 18.57 -11.33
CA LYS A 107 21.33 18.89 -9.90
C LYS A 107 19.87 18.83 -9.49
N TRP A 108 19.58 18.20 -8.36
CA TRP A 108 18.24 18.13 -7.75
C TRP A 108 18.36 18.31 -6.24
N SER A 109 17.37 18.93 -5.60
CA SER A 109 17.33 19.08 -4.14
C SER A 109 16.03 18.51 -3.59
N ILE A 110 16.09 17.79 -2.47
CA ILE A 110 14.93 17.20 -1.79
C ILE A 110 15.03 17.49 -0.29
N GLY A 111 14.01 18.14 0.27
CA GLY A 111 13.86 18.31 1.71
C GLY A 111 13.27 17.05 2.36
N TYR A 112 13.80 16.62 3.49
CA TYR A 112 13.18 15.61 4.35
C TYR A 112 12.79 16.21 5.70
N CYS A 113 11.49 16.40 5.91
CA CYS A 113 10.91 16.94 7.14
C CYS A 113 9.80 16.01 7.66
N PRO A 114 10.08 15.17 8.67
CA PRO A 114 9.07 14.31 9.30
C PRO A 114 7.81 15.07 9.71
N ARG A 115 6.64 14.49 9.43
CA ARG A 115 5.36 15.11 9.80
C ARG A 115 5.29 15.26 11.33
N ARG A 116 4.92 16.44 11.82
CA ARG A 116 4.58 16.63 13.23
C ARG A 116 3.29 15.85 13.56
N THR A 117 3.42 14.72 14.25
CA THR A 117 2.32 13.84 14.65
C THR A 117 2.70 13.04 15.90
N VAL A 118 1.68 12.62 16.67
CA VAL A 118 1.84 11.62 17.74
C VAL A 118 1.59 10.19 17.22
N PHE A 119 0.88 10.07 16.10
CA PHE A 119 0.56 8.79 15.45
C PHE A 119 1.73 8.25 14.65
N ARG A 120 2.05 6.97 14.83
CA ARG A 120 3.21 6.30 14.21
C ARG A 120 3.04 4.79 14.11
N VAL A 121 3.78 4.21 13.18
CA VAL A 121 3.95 2.76 13.00
C VAL A 121 5.29 2.35 13.62
N MET A 122 5.28 1.27 14.41
CA MET A 122 6.46 0.75 15.09
C MET A 122 6.77 -0.66 14.58
N PRO A 123 7.90 -0.88 13.89
CA PRO A 123 8.34 -2.21 13.49
C PRO A 123 8.87 -2.99 14.70
N ILE A 124 8.43 -4.24 14.85
CA ILE A 124 8.74 -5.12 15.99
C ILE A 124 9.26 -6.48 15.49
N TYR A 125 10.27 -7.03 16.16
CA TYR A 125 10.70 -8.41 16.00
C TYR A 125 10.40 -9.21 17.27
N ILE A 126 9.47 -10.16 17.20
CA ILE A 126 8.97 -10.92 18.35
C ILE A 126 9.79 -12.20 18.54
N ILE A 127 10.38 -12.35 19.72
CA ILE A 127 11.11 -13.54 20.16
C ILE A 127 10.30 -14.23 21.26
N CYS A 128 9.72 -15.37 20.94
CA CYS A 128 9.02 -16.22 21.91
C CYS A 128 9.97 -16.82 22.95
N LYS A 129 9.42 -17.11 24.14
CA LYS A 129 10.16 -17.67 25.26
C LYS A 129 10.77 -19.02 24.90
N GLY A 130 12.08 -19.14 25.07
CA GLY A 130 12.87 -20.32 24.71
C GLY A 130 13.33 -20.36 23.24
N HIS A 131 13.00 -19.37 22.42
CA HIS A 131 13.58 -19.23 21.07
C HIS A 131 14.92 -18.49 21.11
N ASN A 132 15.86 -18.84 20.23
CA ASN A 132 17.15 -18.13 20.11
C ASN A 132 17.04 -16.80 19.33
N GLY A 133 15.91 -16.57 18.66
CA GLY A 133 15.66 -15.35 17.88
C GLY A 133 16.23 -15.36 16.46
N GLU A 134 16.82 -16.47 16.01
CA GLU A 134 17.25 -16.64 14.62
C GLU A 134 16.08 -17.10 13.75
N PHE A 135 15.92 -16.52 12.57
CA PHE A 135 14.92 -16.97 11.60
C PHE A 135 15.48 -18.05 10.66
N GLN A 136 14.62 -18.73 9.91
CA GLN A 136 15.04 -19.74 8.93
C GLN A 136 15.60 -19.09 7.66
N ALA A 137 16.79 -19.51 7.25
CA ALA A 137 17.52 -19.00 6.09
C ALA A 137 18.37 -20.11 5.43
N PRO A 138 18.74 -19.98 4.14
CA PRO A 138 19.70 -20.87 3.49
C PRO A 138 21.12 -20.70 4.05
N ASN A 139 21.98 -21.69 3.78
CA ASN A 139 23.40 -21.64 4.13
C ASN A 139 24.07 -20.36 3.57
N GLY A 140 24.77 -19.63 4.44
CA GLY A 140 25.49 -18.40 4.09
C GLY A 140 24.66 -17.10 4.15
N GLU A 141 23.34 -17.17 4.33
CA GLU A 141 22.48 -15.99 4.49
C GLU A 141 22.33 -15.63 5.97
N GLU A 142 22.63 -14.38 6.33
CA GLU A 142 22.65 -13.94 7.74
C GLU A 142 21.25 -13.95 8.37
N ASN A 143 21.02 -14.77 9.39
CA ASN A 143 19.72 -14.98 10.02
C ASN A 143 19.59 -14.49 11.48
N THR A 144 20.56 -13.68 11.93
CA THR A 144 20.64 -13.13 13.28
C THR A 144 19.47 -12.20 13.63
N ILE A 145 19.24 -11.96 14.93
CA ILE A 145 18.29 -10.94 15.43
C ILE A 145 18.57 -9.56 14.80
N GLN A 146 19.84 -9.20 14.65
CA GLN A 146 20.25 -7.92 14.05
C GLN A 146 19.92 -7.86 12.55
N SER A 147 20.17 -8.94 11.81
CA SER A 147 19.77 -9.10 10.42
C SER A 147 18.25 -8.97 10.25
N ALA A 148 17.47 -9.64 11.10
CA ALA A 148 16.01 -9.55 11.09
C ALA A 148 15.54 -8.10 11.26
N CYS A 149 16.04 -7.41 12.29
CA CYS A 149 15.69 -6.01 12.56
C CYS A 149 16.04 -5.07 11.40
N ARG A 150 17.21 -5.25 10.76
CA ARG A 150 17.62 -4.49 9.57
C ARG A 150 16.68 -4.71 8.39
N ARG A 151 16.37 -5.97 8.06
CA ARG A 151 15.48 -6.32 6.95
C ARG A 151 14.06 -5.77 7.14
N ILE A 152 13.53 -5.92 8.36
CA ILE A 152 12.22 -5.38 8.75
C ILE A 152 12.20 -3.85 8.62
N ALA A 153 13.26 -3.16 9.08
CA ALA A 153 13.37 -1.70 8.97
C ALA A 153 13.38 -1.22 7.51
N VAL A 154 14.18 -1.85 6.63
CA VAL A 154 14.21 -1.52 5.19
C VAL A 154 12.86 -1.79 4.54
N GLY A 155 12.23 -2.94 4.81
CA GLY A 155 10.90 -3.26 4.28
C GLY A 155 9.81 -2.28 4.75
N CYS A 156 9.84 -1.84 6.00
CA CYS A 156 8.90 -0.83 6.50
C CYS A 156 9.11 0.54 5.82
N LYS A 157 10.36 0.94 5.56
CA LYS A 157 10.67 2.14 4.76
C LYS A 157 10.20 2.01 3.31
N LEU A 158 10.33 0.84 2.69
CA LEU A 158 9.80 0.57 1.34
C LEU A 158 8.27 0.66 1.30
N ILE A 159 7.56 0.08 2.28
CA ILE A 159 6.09 0.17 2.39
C ILE A 159 5.64 1.62 2.61
N GLN A 160 6.36 2.37 3.44
CA GLN A 160 6.11 3.80 3.67
C GLN A 160 6.28 4.62 2.39
N CYS A 161 7.34 4.37 1.63
CA CYS A 161 7.61 5.00 0.33
C CYS A 161 6.56 4.61 -0.73
N LEU A 162 6.24 3.32 -0.86
CA LEU A 162 5.19 2.80 -1.74
C LEU A 162 3.85 3.48 -1.45
N THR A 163 3.47 3.58 -0.18
CA THR A 163 2.25 4.26 0.25
C THR A 163 2.21 5.72 -0.21
N ALA A 164 3.34 6.42 -0.10
CA ALA A 164 3.46 7.82 -0.52
C ALA A 164 3.34 7.99 -2.04
N GLU A 165 4.09 7.20 -2.83
CA GLU A 165 4.07 7.27 -4.29
C GLU A 165 2.70 6.89 -4.86
N LYS A 166 2.09 5.81 -4.36
CA LYS A 166 0.77 5.37 -4.84
C LYS A 166 -0.39 6.29 -4.43
N LEU A 167 -0.21 7.12 -3.39
CA LEU A 167 -1.15 8.20 -3.06
C LEU A 167 -0.94 9.47 -3.89
N ASP A 168 0.30 9.76 -4.29
CA ASP A 168 0.61 10.86 -5.21
C ASP A 168 0.10 10.56 -6.63
N GLU A 169 0.34 9.35 -7.13
CA GLU A 169 -0.21 8.83 -8.40
C GLU A 169 -1.74 8.85 -8.41
N SER A 170 -2.38 8.64 -7.26
CA SER A 170 -3.84 8.73 -7.08
C SER A 170 -4.37 10.18 -6.95
N GLY A 171 -3.51 11.20 -7.05
CA GLY A 171 -3.88 12.62 -6.96
C GLY A 171 -4.13 13.15 -5.54
N PHE A 172 -3.82 12.39 -4.49
CA PHE A 172 -3.99 12.81 -3.09
C PHE A 172 -2.75 13.47 -2.48
N GLY A 173 -1.67 13.55 -3.25
CA GLY A 173 -0.35 14.00 -2.83
C GLY A 173 0.44 12.91 -2.10
N ARG A 174 1.76 13.05 -2.11
CA ARG A 174 2.81 12.24 -1.45
C ARG A 174 2.68 12.14 0.08
N LYS A 175 1.56 11.61 0.55
CA LYS A 175 1.21 11.39 1.96
C LYS A 175 1.52 9.96 2.37
N THR A 176 2.05 9.77 3.57
CA THR A 176 2.18 8.44 4.17
C THR A 176 2.03 8.49 5.69
N PHE A 177 2.21 7.35 6.36
CA PHE A 177 2.34 7.24 7.82
C PHE A 177 3.77 7.55 8.26
N GLN A 178 3.99 7.87 9.54
CA GLN A 178 5.35 8.00 10.09
C GLN A 178 5.77 6.71 10.78
N LEU A 179 7.02 6.30 10.62
CA LEU A 179 7.68 5.31 11.47
C LEU A 179 8.09 5.95 12.81
N GLU A 180 8.22 5.16 13.87
CA GLU A 180 8.68 5.66 15.19
C GLU A 180 10.05 6.36 15.08
N ASN A 181 10.97 5.81 14.28
CA ASN A 181 12.30 6.38 14.05
C ASN A 181 12.28 7.70 13.24
N ASP A 182 11.32 7.90 12.32
CA ASP A 182 11.16 9.21 11.63
C ASP A 182 10.90 10.34 12.62
N LEU A 183 10.26 10.05 13.75
CA LEU A 183 9.92 11.02 14.79
C LEU A 183 11.04 11.12 15.83
N ASN A 184 11.56 9.98 16.28
CA ASN A 184 12.67 9.91 17.24
C ASN A 184 13.86 9.14 16.64
N THR A 185 14.90 9.84 16.19
CA THR A 185 16.11 9.24 15.61
C THR A 185 16.93 8.41 16.61
N GLN A 186 16.66 8.51 17.92
CA GLN A 186 17.25 7.64 18.94
C GLN A 186 16.48 6.32 19.16
N ALA A 187 15.26 6.19 18.62
CA ALA A 187 14.51 4.95 18.66
C ALA A 187 15.08 3.96 17.64
N ALA A 188 15.08 2.66 17.97
CA ALA A 188 15.48 1.62 17.02
C ALA A 188 14.53 1.57 15.81
N GLU A 189 15.07 1.38 14.60
CA GLU A 189 14.26 1.26 13.37
C GLU A 189 13.34 0.03 13.38
N CYS A 190 13.76 -1.03 14.07
CA CYS A 190 12.94 -2.16 14.47
C CYS A 190 13.31 -2.56 15.91
N THR A 191 12.30 -2.79 16.75
CA THR A 191 12.50 -3.08 18.19
C THR A 191 12.28 -4.56 18.48
N VAL A 192 13.23 -5.18 19.19
CA VAL A 192 13.09 -6.56 19.66
C VAL A 192 12.10 -6.61 20.83
N PHE A 193 11.11 -7.50 20.75
CA PHE A 193 10.13 -7.75 21.80
C PHE A 193 10.22 -9.20 22.27
N HIS A 194 10.46 -9.42 23.55
CA HIS A 194 10.52 -10.76 24.15
C HIS A 194 9.18 -11.16 24.73
N SER A 195 8.48 -12.06 24.04
CA SER A 195 7.19 -12.61 24.45
C SER A 195 7.38 -13.71 25.51
N GLN A 196 6.46 -13.78 26.47
CA GLN A 196 6.38 -14.86 27.46
C GLN A 196 5.77 -16.15 26.88
N LEU A 197 5.14 -16.09 25.70
CA LEU A 197 4.59 -17.24 25.00
C LEU A 197 5.72 -18.24 24.67
N PRO A 198 5.67 -19.50 25.17
CA PRO A 198 6.67 -20.51 24.84
C PRO A 198 6.69 -20.82 23.34
N VAL A 199 7.88 -20.96 22.75
CA VAL A 199 8.04 -21.23 21.30
C VAL A 199 7.25 -22.46 20.83
N GLU A 200 7.27 -23.53 21.60
CA GLU A 200 6.52 -24.76 21.32
C GLU A 200 4.99 -24.53 21.31
N GLN A 201 4.50 -23.62 22.14
CA GLN A 201 3.08 -23.25 22.14
C GLN A 201 2.77 -22.36 20.94
N ALA A 202 3.58 -21.33 20.69
CA ALA A 202 3.41 -20.40 19.57
C ALA A 202 3.30 -21.12 18.21
N ARG A 203 4.11 -22.17 18.02
CA ARG A 203 4.11 -22.98 16.79
C ARG A 203 2.84 -23.80 16.55
N ARG A 204 2.03 -24.03 17.59
CA ARG A 204 0.78 -24.82 17.54
C ARG A 204 -0.51 -23.99 17.57
N LEU A 205 -0.40 -22.68 17.82
CA LEU A 205 -1.54 -21.77 17.81
C LEU A 205 -1.96 -21.43 16.37
N SER A 206 -3.24 -21.13 16.17
CA SER A 206 -3.73 -20.59 14.90
C SER A 206 -3.17 -19.18 14.65
N PRO A 207 -3.19 -18.69 13.40
CA PRO A 207 -2.88 -17.29 13.08
C PRO A 207 -3.62 -16.28 13.97
N GLU A 208 -4.93 -16.50 14.19
CA GLU A 208 -5.80 -15.62 14.97
C GLU A 208 -5.46 -15.66 16.47
N GLU A 209 -5.18 -16.85 17.01
CA GLU A 209 -4.73 -17.03 18.40
C GLU A 209 -3.36 -16.36 18.64
N LEU A 210 -2.43 -16.46 17.68
CA LEU A 210 -1.15 -15.75 17.70
C LEU A 210 -1.35 -14.22 17.68
N TRP A 211 -2.18 -13.72 16.76
CA TRP A 211 -2.49 -12.30 16.66
C TRP A 211 -3.13 -11.76 17.94
N GLU A 212 -4.11 -12.46 18.51
CA GLU A 212 -4.77 -12.03 19.75
C GLU A 212 -3.81 -12.08 20.95
N HIS A 213 -3.06 -13.17 21.11
CA HIS A 213 -2.13 -13.33 22.24
C HIS A 213 -1.03 -12.27 22.22
N LEU A 214 -0.32 -12.15 21.08
CA LEU A 214 0.81 -11.25 20.95
C LEU A 214 0.37 -9.78 20.88
N GLY A 215 -0.78 -9.49 20.27
CA GLY A 215 -1.37 -8.15 20.29
C GLY A 215 -1.76 -7.71 21.71
N ARG A 216 -2.36 -8.60 22.50
CA ARG A 216 -2.66 -8.33 23.92
C ARG A 216 -1.38 -8.13 24.73
N GLU A 217 -0.36 -8.96 24.52
CA GLU A 217 0.92 -8.85 25.24
C GLU A 217 1.65 -7.54 24.91
N LEU A 218 1.75 -7.17 23.62
CA LEU A 218 2.31 -5.89 23.18
C LEU A 218 1.60 -4.70 23.80
N MET A 219 0.26 -4.71 23.82
CA MET A 219 -0.54 -3.62 24.39
C MET A 219 -0.49 -3.52 25.91
N MET A 220 -0.22 -4.63 26.61
CA MET A 220 0.02 -4.65 28.07
C MET A 220 1.48 -4.32 28.44
N SER A 221 2.38 -4.26 27.47
CA SER A 221 3.80 -3.91 27.66
C SER A 221 4.03 -2.38 27.70
N PRO A 222 5.23 -1.90 28.09
CA PRO A 222 5.61 -0.49 27.99
C PRO A 222 5.56 0.10 26.57
N LEU A 223 5.45 -0.71 25.53
CA LEU A 223 5.29 -0.25 24.15
C LEU A 223 3.83 0.15 23.83
N GLY A 224 2.86 -0.42 24.55
CA GLY A 224 1.43 -0.28 24.32
C GLY A 224 0.96 1.17 24.35
N ASN A 225 0.36 1.62 23.24
CA ASN A 225 -0.09 3.01 23.11
C ASN A 225 -1.14 3.15 21.99
N ASN A 226 -2.26 3.81 22.25
CA ASN A 226 -3.32 4.01 21.24
C ASN A 226 -2.88 4.88 20.05
N ASN A 227 -1.77 5.61 20.15
CA ASN A 227 -1.18 6.36 19.04
C ASN A 227 -0.13 5.54 18.24
N ARG A 228 0.10 4.27 18.60
CA ARG A 228 0.97 3.35 17.86
C ARG A 228 0.16 2.30 17.13
N LYS A 229 0.61 1.96 15.93
CA LYS A 229 0.28 0.70 15.25
C LYS A 229 1.57 -0.11 15.11
N PHE A 230 1.47 -1.42 15.12
CA PHE A 230 2.64 -2.31 15.10
C PHE A 230 2.70 -3.11 13.80
N VAL A 231 3.91 -3.24 13.24
CA VAL A 231 4.23 -4.22 12.20
C VAL A 231 5.19 -5.21 12.84
N ALA A 232 4.70 -6.39 13.20
CA ALA A 232 5.43 -7.37 13.98
C ALA A 232 5.84 -8.58 13.14
N PHE A 233 7.03 -9.12 13.39
CA PHE A 233 7.52 -10.35 12.76
C PHE A 233 7.84 -11.41 13.82
N LEU A 234 7.28 -12.60 13.67
CA LEU A 234 7.40 -13.71 14.62
C LEU A 234 8.63 -14.58 14.30
N SER A 235 9.68 -14.45 15.10
CA SER A 235 10.98 -15.11 14.85
C SER A 235 10.92 -16.64 14.73
N CYS A 236 9.97 -17.29 15.40
CA CYS A 236 9.92 -18.74 15.51
C CYS A 236 9.15 -19.46 14.38
N THR A 237 8.67 -18.70 13.38
CA THR A 237 8.08 -19.27 12.16
C THR A 237 9.08 -20.21 11.47
N ARG A 238 8.63 -21.43 11.14
CA ARG A 238 9.49 -22.46 10.55
C ARG A 238 8.73 -23.25 9.48
N TYR A 239 9.36 -23.42 8.32
CA TYR A 239 8.97 -24.37 7.30
C TYR A 239 9.63 -25.74 7.58
N ILE A 240 8.81 -26.78 7.65
CA ILE A 240 9.22 -28.17 7.88
C ILE A 240 8.86 -29.00 6.65
N PRO A 241 9.82 -29.26 5.74
CA PRO A 241 9.59 -30.01 4.51
C PRO A 241 9.29 -31.49 4.82
N ASN A 242 8.36 -32.09 4.07
CA ASN A 242 7.98 -33.51 4.20
C ASN A 242 8.56 -34.41 3.09
N GLY A 243 9.53 -33.92 2.32
CA GLY A 243 10.13 -34.60 1.17
C GLY A 243 9.37 -34.43 -0.15
N LYS A 244 8.10 -33.99 -0.13
CA LYS A 244 7.32 -33.70 -1.34
C LYS A 244 7.34 -32.20 -1.61
N LYS A 245 7.50 -31.82 -2.89
CA LYS A 245 7.33 -30.44 -3.32
C LYS A 245 5.83 -30.07 -3.25
N PRO A 246 5.44 -29.00 -2.51
CA PRO A 246 4.07 -28.50 -2.53
C PRO A 246 3.64 -28.04 -3.92
N GLY A 247 2.41 -28.37 -4.31
CA GLY A 247 1.74 -27.90 -5.53
C GLY A 247 0.75 -26.77 -5.28
N THR A 248 0.19 -26.66 -4.06
CA THR A 248 -0.74 -25.59 -3.67
C THR A 248 -0.22 -24.72 -2.53
N TYR A 249 -0.85 -23.57 -2.30
CA TYR A 249 -0.47 -22.68 -1.19
C TYR A 249 -0.88 -23.25 0.17
N GLU A 250 -2.01 -23.95 0.20
CA GLU A 250 -2.56 -24.65 1.35
C GLU A 250 -1.62 -25.79 1.79
N GLU A 251 -1.02 -26.50 0.84
CA GLU A 251 0.05 -27.47 1.12
C GLU A 251 1.30 -26.80 1.71
N ILE A 252 1.72 -25.64 1.20
CA ILE A 252 2.85 -24.89 1.77
C ILE A 252 2.54 -24.49 3.22
N LEU A 253 1.35 -23.94 3.48
CA LEU A 253 0.91 -23.57 4.84
C LEU A 253 0.83 -24.77 5.78
N SER A 254 0.44 -25.95 5.28
CA SER A 254 0.42 -27.19 6.09
C SER A 254 1.81 -27.67 6.57
N LEU A 255 2.87 -27.15 5.95
CA LEU A 255 4.27 -27.38 6.32
C LEU A 255 4.86 -26.25 7.17
N MET A 256 4.06 -25.24 7.53
CA MET A 256 4.51 -24.11 8.34
C MET A 256 4.08 -24.25 9.81
N GLU A 257 5.05 -24.13 10.71
CA GLU A 257 4.82 -23.93 12.14
C GLU A 257 4.93 -22.45 12.50
N GLY A 258 3.98 -21.93 13.29
CA GLY A 258 4.01 -20.54 13.75
C GLY A 258 4.04 -19.51 12.62
N HIS A 259 3.43 -19.81 11.47
CA HIS A 259 3.20 -18.84 10.40
C HIS A 259 1.93 -18.05 10.69
N VAL A 260 1.98 -16.76 10.39
CA VAL A 260 0.87 -15.82 10.53
C VAL A 260 1.03 -14.72 9.48
N ALA A 261 -0.09 -14.22 8.96
CA ALA A 261 -0.18 -13.06 8.09
C ALA A 261 -1.56 -12.46 8.35
N LEU A 262 -1.66 -11.56 9.34
CA LEU A 262 -2.92 -10.99 9.84
C LEU A 262 -2.79 -9.53 10.28
N GLY A 263 -3.79 -8.74 9.93
CA GLY A 263 -3.90 -7.31 10.19
C GLY A 263 -5.27 -6.89 10.70
N GLY A 264 -5.25 -5.95 11.64
CA GLY A 264 -6.46 -5.35 12.23
C GLY A 264 -6.13 -4.68 13.56
N GLY A 265 -7.08 -3.98 14.19
CA GLY A 265 -6.99 -3.54 15.59
C GLY A 265 -5.78 -2.69 16.05
N GLY A 266 -4.86 -2.33 15.15
CA GLY A 266 -3.56 -1.70 15.47
C GLY A 266 -2.34 -2.63 15.36
N LEU A 267 -2.49 -3.91 15.01
CA LEU A 267 -1.41 -4.86 14.79
C LEU A 267 -1.51 -5.51 13.41
N ALA A 268 -0.46 -5.41 12.61
CA ALA A 268 -0.14 -6.32 11.52
C ALA A 268 0.98 -7.26 11.98
N ILE A 269 0.80 -8.57 11.86
CA ILE A 269 1.80 -9.57 12.28
C ILE A 269 2.08 -10.59 11.18
N PHE A 270 3.37 -10.88 11.00
CA PHE A 270 3.91 -11.76 9.96
C PHE A 270 4.84 -12.84 10.47
N GLY A 271 4.83 -13.98 9.80
CA GLY A 271 5.84 -15.02 9.95
C GLY A 271 7.10 -14.73 9.14
N THR A 272 8.26 -15.18 9.62
CA THR A 272 9.57 -14.88 9.01
C THR A 272 10.01 -15.83 7.90
N GLY A 273 9.12 -16.67 7.34
CA GLY A 273 9.45 -17.77 6.43
C GLY A 273 10.31 -17.35 5.22
N CYS A 274 10.03 -16.19 4.63
CA CYS A 274 10.79 -15.63 3.51
C CYS A 274 11.66 -14.41 3.88
N LEU A 275 11.82 -14.07 5.16
CA LEU A 275 12.57 -12.88 5.59
C LEU A 275 14.05 -12.93 5.13
N HIS A 276 14.60 -14.12 4.90
CA HIS A 276 15.94 -14.32 4.33
C HIS A 276 16.12 -13.75 2.92
N THR A 277 15.03 -13.51 2.18
CA THR A 277 15.06 -12.90 0.83
C THR A 277 15.05 -11.37 0.87
N TRP A 278 14.71 -10.76 2.01
CA TRP A 278 14.58 -9.31 2.15
C TRP A 278 15.96 -8.62 2.24
N PRO A 279 16.09 -7.38 1.72
CA PRO A 279 17.34 -6.61 1.75
C PRO A 279 17.69 -6.11 3.15
N ARG A 280 18.98 -6.16 3.52
CA ARG A 280 19.47 -5.65 4.83
C ARG A 280 19.78 -4.15 4.82
N CYS A 281 19.94 -3.55 3.64
CA CYS A 281 20.20 -2.13 3.41
C CYS A 281 19.58 -1.70 2.07
N VAL A 282 19.56 -0.40 1.74
CA VAL A 282 18.86 0.11 0.56
C VAL A 282 19.52 -0.34 -0.75
N GLU A 283 20.84 -0.51 -0.72
CA GLU A 283 21.67 -0.96 -1.83
C GLU A 283 21.37 -2.43 -2.22
N GLU A 284 20.88 -3.24 -1.27
CA GLU A 284 20.44 -4.61 -1.55
C GLU A 284 19.04 -4.67 -2.21
N VAL A 285 18.22 -3.60 -2.20
CA VAL A 285 16.79 -3.67 -2.58
C VAL A 285 16.57 -4.15 -4.00
N VAL A 286 17.15 -3.48 -5.00
CA VAL A 286 17.01 -3.86 -6.42
C VAL A 286 17.65 -5.22 -6.71
N PRO A 287 18.90 -5.52 -6.26
CA PRO A 287 19.48 -6.85 -6.38
C PRO A 287 18.64 -7.98 -5.76
N ARG A 288 17.93 -7.75 -4.64
CA ARG A 288 17.05 -8.74 -4.03
C ARG A 288 15.76 -8.93 -4.83
N PHE A 289 15.13 -7.86 -5.34
CA PHE A 289 13.95 -7.99 -6.23
C PHE A 289 14.28 -8.73 -7.53
N LEU A 290 15.46 -8.49 -8.10
CA LEU A 290 15.93 -9.15 -9.32
C LEU A 290 16.58 -10.52 -9.07
N ASN A 291 16.55 -11.05 -7.85
CA ASN A 291 17.19 -12.32 -7.52
C ASN A 291 16.41 -13.53 -8.07
N VAL A 292 16.89 -14.07 -9.19
CA VAL A 292 16.33 -15.24 -9.88
C VAL A 292 16.76 -16.59 -9.28
N THR A 293 17.47 -16.63 -8.15
CA THR A 293 17.82 -17.89 -7.46
C THR A 293 16.54 -18.69 -7.16
N PRO A 294 16.43 -19.95 -7.60
CA PRO A 294 15.27 -20.79 -7.31
C PRO A 294 15.13 -21.08 -5.82
N VAL A 295 13.89 -21.13 -5.32
CA VAL A 295 13.61 -21.58 -3.96
C VAL A 295 13.77 -23.10 -3.88
N ASP A 296 14.68 -23.57 -3.03
CA ASP A 296 14.71 -24.98 -2.66
C ASP A 296 13.56 -25.31 -1.70
N THR A 297 12.45 -25.77 -2.27
CA THR A 297 11.25 -26.23 -1.54
C THR A 297 11.49 -27.42 -0.62
N GLN A 298 12.67 -28.08 -0.67
CA GLN A 298 13.08 -29.12 0.29
C GLN A 298 13.78 -28.54 1.53
N CYS A 299 14.00 -27.23 1.59
CA CYS A 299 14.63 -26.53 2.72
C CYS A 299 13.86 -25.28 3.20
N LEU A 300 13.14 -24.60 2.29
CA LEU A 300 12.58 -23.26 2.49
C LEU A 300 11.14 -23.14 1.96
N MET A 301 10.39 -22.20 2.55
CA MET A 301 9.06 -21.80 2.09
C MET A 301 9.15 -21.04 0.76
N ASP A 302 8.32 -21.41 -0.22
CA ASP A 302 8.15 -20.69 -1.49
C ASP A 302 6.88 -19.83 -1.48
N ASP A 303 6.93 -18.64 -0.88
CA ASP A 303 5.83 -17.66 -0.95
C ASP A 303 5.99 -16.70 -2.14
N SER A 304 6.52 -17.17 -3.27
CA SER A 304 6.81 -16.31 -4.42
C SER A 304 5.62 -15.99 -5.33
N CYS A 305 4.40 -16.38 -4.94
CA CYS A 305 3.23 -16.45 -5.83
C CYS A 305 3.55 -17.23 -7.13
N PHE A 306 4.06 -18.45 -6.97
CA PHE A 306 4.44 -19.38 -8.05
C PHE A 306 5.60 -18.95 -8.96
N ARG A 307 6.28 -17.81 -8.71
CA ARG A 307 7.47 -17.40 -9.47
C ARG A 307 8.66 -18.34 -9.26
N GLY A 308 8.72 -19.02 -8.12
CA GLY A 308 9.74 -19.99 -7.73
C GLY A 308 11.09 -19.39 -7.35
N THR A 309 11.19 -18.07 -7.13
CA THR A 309 12.46 -17.35 -6.93
C THR A 309 12.52 -16.53 -5.65
N TYR A 310 13.73 -16.22 -5.19
CA TYR A 310 13.97 -15.37 -4.01
C TYR A 310 13.41 -13.96 -4.19
N GLY A 311 13.59 -13.33 -5.36
CA GLY A 311 13.00 -12.02 -5.65
C GLY A 311 11.47 -12.04 -5.70
N GLY A 312 10.90 -13.15 -6.17
CA GLY A 312 9.45 -13.38 -6.10
C GLY A 312 8.95 -13.48 -4.66
N CYS A 313 9.64 -14.23 -3.79
CA CYS A 313 9.31 -14.32 -2.36
C CYS A 313 9.39 -12.95 -1.66
N PHE A 314 10.44 -12.17 -1.95
CA PHE A 314 10.59 -10.82 -1.40
C PHE A 314 9.42 -9.91 -1.82
N SER A 315 9.07 -9.90 -3.11
CA SER A 315 7.97 -9.10 -3.64
C SER A 315 6.62 -9.45 -3.01
N THR A 316 6.23 -10.73 -3.04
CA THR A 316 4.96 -11.19 -2.46
C THR A 316 4.87 -10.85 -0.97
N THR A 317 5.90 -11.17 -0.19
CA THR A 317 5.83 -11.04 1.28
C THR A 317 5.94 -9.59 1.74
N LEU A 318 6.70 -8.73 1.04
CA LEU A 318 6.66 -7.28 1.28
C LEU A 318 5.27 -6.70 0.97
N GLY A 319 4.65 -7.19 -0.10
CA GLY A 319 3.29 -6.79 -0.51
C GLY A 319 2.23 -7.23 0.51
N SER A 320 2.31 -8.46 1.01
CA SER A 320 1.41 -8.97 2.04
C SER A 320 1.57 -8.18 3.35
N VAL A 321 2.80 -7.79 3.74
CA VAL A 321 3.02 -6.90 4.90
C VAL A 321 2.38 -5.51 4.70
N CYS A 322 2.39 -4.99 3.47
CA CYS A 322 1.67 -3.76 3.12
C CYS A 322 0.14 -3.93 3.25
N HIS A 323 -0.40 -5.08 2.80
CA HIS A 323 -1.82 -5.41 2.85
C HIS A 323 -2.37 -5.45 4.29
N GLU A 324 -1.75 -6.23 5.19
CA GLU A 324 -2.21 -6.33 6.59
C GLU A 324 -1.99 -5.01 7.35
N LEU A 325 -0.92 -4.26 7.04
CA LEU A 325 -0.76 -2.90 7.57
C LEU A 325 -1.92 -2.00 7.10
N GLY A 326 -2.39 -2.17 5.86
CA GLY A 326 -3.61 -1.58 5.33
C GLY A 326 -4.85 -1.88 6.18
N HIS A 327 -5.05 -3.14 6.62
CA HIS A 327 -6.13 -3.47 7.56
C HIS A 327 -6.01 -2.75 8.90
N THR A 328 -4.79 -2.45 9.38
CA THR A 328 -4.65 -1.61 10.58
C THR A 328 -5.07 -0.15 10.35
N PHE A 329 -5.14 0.31 9.10
CA PHE A 329 -5.64 1.63 8.69
C PHE A 329 -7.14 1.60 8.28
N ASP A 330 -7.91 0.65 8.81
CA ASP A 330 -9.34 0.44 8.54
C ASP A 330 -9.66 0.11 7.06
N LEU A 331 -8.69 -0.35 6.25
CA LEU A 331 -8.94 -0.78 4.86
C LEU A 331 -9.57 -2.18 4.81
N GLY A 332 -10.52 -2.39 3.89
CA GLY A 332 -11.06 -3.71 3.55
C GLY A 332 -10.42 -4.31 2.29
N HIS A 333 -10.68 -5.59 2.03
CA HIS A 333 -10.26 -6.24 0.78
C HIS A 333 -10.90 -5.60 -0.46
N THR A 334 -10.22 -5.69 -1.60
CA THR A 334 -10.67 -5.25 -2.92
C THR A 334 -10.37 -6.31 -3.98
N GLU A 335 -11.06 -6.30 -5.13
CA GLU A 335 -10.87 -7.32 -6.18
C GLU A 335 -9.46 -7.29 -6.80
N GLY A 336 -8.96 -6.09 -7.11
CA GLY A 336 -7.58 -5.82 -7.50
C GLY A 336 -6.82 -5.01 -6.45
N SER A 337 -5.78 -4.27 -6.84
CA SER A 337 -5.01 -3.35 -5.97
C SER A 337 -4.18 -4.03 -4.87
N ILE A 338 -3.45 -3.24 -4.06
CA ILE A 338 -2.71 -3.70 -2.87
C ILE A 338 -3.63 -4.42 -1.87
N MET A 339 -4.89 -3.99 -1.73
CA MET A 339 -5.88 -4.68 -0.89
C MET A 339 -6.57 -5.89 -1.57
N GLY A 340 -6.10 -6.29 -2.75
CA GLY A 340 -6.47 -7.53 -3.45
C GLY A 340 -5.23 -8.39 -3.69
N ARG A 341 -4.95 -8.77 -4.95
CA ARG A 341 -3.70 -9.47 -5.34
C ARG A 341 -2.63 -8.60 -6.01
N GLY A 342 -2.88 -7.31 -6.23
CA GLY A 342 -1.90 -6.39 -6.81
C GLY A 342 -0.61 -6.24 -5.99
N PHE A 343 -0.65 -6.62 -4.70
CA PHE A 343 0.54 -6.63 -3.86
C PHE A 343 1.60 -7.67 -4.28
N ASP A 344 1.26 -8.69 -5.07
CA ASP A 344 2.25 -9.66 -5.56
C ASP A 344 3.35 -8.97 -6.41
N ASN A 345 2.99 -7.88 -7.08
CA ASN A 345 3.78 -7.21 -8.13
C ASN A 345 4.66 -6.06 -7.62
N LEU A 346 4.87 -5.93 -6.30
CA LEU A 346 5.63 -4.83 -5.69
C LEU A 346 7.04 -4.61 -6.30
N ASN A 347 7.69 -5.66 -6.82
CA ASN A 347 8.94 -5.51 -7.56
C ASN A 347 8.82 -4.52 -8.72
N LEU A 348 7.74 -4.58 -9.52
CA LEU A 348 7.53 -3.74 -10.71
C LEU A 348 7.52 -2.24 -10.39
N VAL A 349 7.16 -1.86 -9.16
CA VAL A 349 7.24 -0.47 -8.70
C VAL A 349 8.71 -0.03 -8.62
N PHE A 350 9.56 -0.81 -7.95
CA PHE A 350 10.93 -0.44 -7.60
C PHE A 350 11.99 -0.79 -8.66
N THR A 351 11.73 -1.76 -9.53
CA THR A 351 12.67 -2.19 -10.59
C THR A 351 12.23 -1.72 -11.97
N VAL A 352 13.21 -1.46 -12.84
CA VAL A 352 12.99 -1.26 -14.28
C VAL A 352 12.93 -2.62 -14.97
N HIS A 353 12.11 -2.75 -16.02
CA HIS A 353 11.93 -3.99 -16.78
C HIS A 353 11.91 -3.71 -18.29
N THR A 354 12.27 -4.68 -19.13
CA THR A 354 12.10 -4.53 -20.58
C THR A 354 10.69 -4.89 -21.00
N LYS A 355 10.20 -4.34 -22.12
CA LYS A 355 8.87 -4.72 -22.67
C LYS A 355 8.75 -6.22 -22.99
N ASN A 356 9.87 -6.89 -23.28
CA ASN A 356 9.92 -8.34 -23.48
C ASN A 356 9.78 -9.13 -22.17
N ASP A 357 10.22 -8.56 -21.05
CA ASP A 357 9.99 -9.14 -19.73
C ASP A 357 8.53 -8.96 -19.32
N ASN A 358 7.95 -7.78 -19.54
CA ASN A 358 6.52 -7.55 -19.34
C ASN A 358 5.68 -8.51 -20.18
N GLU A 359 5.94 -8.66 -21.48
CA GLU A 359 5.19 -9.64 -22.30
C GLU A 359 5.31 -11.09 -21.82
N LYS A 360 6.48 -11.52 -21.33
CA LYS A 360 6.66 -12.88 -20.78
C LYS A 360 5.99 -13.02 -19.42
N LEU A 361 6.16 -12.04 -18.55
CA LEU A 361 5.59 -11.97 -17.22
C LEU A 361 4.07 -11.90 -17.30
N ASP A 362 3.49 -11.08 -18.19
CA ASP A 362 2.05 -11.00 -18.45
C ASP A 362 1.52 -12.27 -19.10
N LYS A 363 2.25 -12.90 -20.03
CA LYS A 363 1.83 -14.19 -20.60
C LYS A 363 1.90 -15.32 -19.58
N GLU A 364 2.87 -15.30 -18.65
CA GLU A 364 2.90 -16.25 -17.54
C GLU A 364 1.86 -15.95 -16.47
N ILE A 365 1.72 -14.70 -16.02
CA ILE A 365 0.72 -14.26 -15.05
C ILE A 365 -0.68 -14.54 -15.60
N ASN A 366 -1.06 -14.09 -16.79
CA ASN A 366 -2.41 -14.32 -17.32
C ASN A 366 -2.70 -15.81 -17.56
N LYS A 367 -1.71 -16.60 -18.01
CA LYS A 367 -1.86 -18.06 -18.18
C LYS A 367 -1.91 -18.81 -16.85
N ARG A 368 -1.24 -18.32 -15.81
CA ARG A 368 -1.26 -18.90 -14.45
C ARG A 368 -2.47 -18.42 -13.64
N VAL A 369 -2.95 -17.20 -13.84
CA VAL A 369 -4.18 -16.63 -13.26
C VAL A 369 -5.42 -17.31 -13.83
N SER A 370 -5.46 -17.58 -15.14
CA SER A 370 -6.53 -18.42 -15.73
C SER A 370 -6.48 -19.88 -15.27
N SER A 371 -5.35 -20.36 -14.73
CA SER A 371 -5.27 -21.62 -13.97
C SER A 371 -5.45 -21.46 -12.44
N SER A 372 -5.47 -20.23 -11.91
CA SER A 372 -5.52 -19.95 -10.47
C SER A 372 -6.94 -19.88 -9.92
N ALA A 373 -7.92 -20.44 -10.62
CA ALA A 373 -9.27 -20.67 -10.11
C ALA A 373 -9.30 -21.54 -8.83
N SER A 374 -8.15 -22.11 -8.43
CA SER A 374 -7.93 -22.83 -7.17
C SER A 374 -7.39 -21.98 -6.01
N LYS A 375 -6.87 -20.76 -6.23
CA LYS A 375 -6.70 -19.79 -5.13
C LYS A 375 -8.01 -19.04 -4.93
N ALA A 376 -8.88 -19.62 -4.11
CA ALA A 376 -10.07 -18.91 -3.62
C ALA A 376 -9.66 -17.59 -2.96
N SER A 377 -10.55 -16.58 -3.06
CA SER A 377 -10.48 -15.24 -2.44
C SER A 377 -9.49 -15.15 -1.29
N ALA A 378 -8.44 -14.34 -1.41
CA ALA A 378 -7.35 -14.17 -0.44
C ALA A 378 -7.80 -14.42 1.03
N HIS A 379 -7.61 -15.66 1.50
CA HIS A 379 -8.16 -16.15 2.76
C HIS A 379 -7.27 -15.75 3.94
N HIS A 380 -7.03 -14.45 4.08
CA HIS A 380 -6.56 -13.85 5.34
C HIS A 380 -7.78 -13.60 6.21
N ALA A 381 -7.78 -14.17 7.42
CA ALA A 381 -8.92 -14.10 8.33
C ALA A 381 -9.00 -12.71 8.99
N THR A 382 -9.62 -11.73 8.33
CA THR A 382 -9.79 -10.38 8.89
C THR A 382 -10.53 -10.44 10.24
N VAL A 383 -9.82 -10.16 11.33
CA VAL A 383 -10.40 -10.14 12.69
C VAL A 383 -11.28 -8.89 12.85
N SER A 384 -12.56 -9.03 12.46
CA SER A 384 -13.59 -8.04 12.75
C SER A 384 -14.06 -8.17 14.20
N PHE A 385 -14.02 -7.07 14.97
CA PHE A 385 -14.52 -7.04 16.34
C PHE A 385 -16.06 -7.18 16.43
N THR A 386 -16.57 -8.40 16.40
CA THR A 386 -17.98 -8.70 16.75
C THR A 386 -18.15 -8.84 18.26
N LYS A 387 -18.39 -7.72 18.96
CA LYS A 387 -18.95 -7.77 20.31
C LYS A 387 -20.46 -7.54 20.28
N VAL A 388 -21.20 -8.63 20.08
CA VAL A 388 -22.65 -8.66 20.25
C VAL A 388 -22.98 -8.37 21.71
N LEU A 389 -23.72 -7.29 21.97
CA LEU A 389 -24.34 -7.02 23.26
C LEU A 389 -25.86 -7.07 23.11
N ASN A 390 -26.42 -8.23 23.43
CA ASN A 390 -27.86 -8.42 23.61
C ASN A 390 -28.32 -7.65 24.86
N VAL A 391 -29.10 -6.58 24.67
CA VAL A 391 -30.04 -6.09 25.69
C VAL A 391 -31.35 -5.75 24.99
N SER A 392 -32.42 -6.46 25.33
CA SER A 392 -33.76 -6.22 24.85
C SER A 392 -34.46 -5.15 25.70
N TYR A 393 -35.31 -4.33 25.08
CA TYR A 393 -36.32 -3.58 25.82
C TYR A 393 -37.61 -3.41 25.01
N ARG A 394 -38.75 -3.62 25.66
CA ARG A 394 -40.09 -3.41 25.08
C ARG A 394 -40.58 -2.00 25.38
N ALA A 395 -41.24 -1.38 24.40
CA ALA A 395 -42.25 -0.37 24.68
C ALA A 395 -43.36 -0.42 23.62
N PRO A 396 -44.65 -0.53 24.01
CA PRO A 396 -45.76 -0.15 23.15
C PRO A 396 -45.87 1.37 23.04
N SER A 397 -46.12 1.83 21.82
CA SER A 397 -46.75 3.10 21.40
C SER A 397 -46.76 4.32 22.34
N PRO A 398 -46.07 5.42 21.99
CA PRO A 398 -46.45 6.77 22.41
C PRO A 398 -47.54 7.29 21.44
N ILE A 399 -48.31 8.39 21.60
CA ILE A 399 -48.26 9.62 22.41
C ILE A 399 -49.73 10.11 22.54
N ARG A 400 -50.05 11.02 23.49
CA ARG A 400 -50.81 12.31 23.30
C ARG A 400 -51.84 12.65 24.37
N LYS A 401 -51.83 13.93 24.76
CA LYS A 401 -52.94 14.90 24.82
C LYS A 401 -52.40 16.25 25.37
N PRO A 402 -53.13 17.37 25.28
CA PRO A 402 -54.03 17.80 24.21
C PRO A 402 -53.88 19.31 23.87
N ILE A 403 -54.80 19.82 23.03
CA ILE A 403 -55.46 21.16 22.98
C ILE A 403 -55.65 21.51 21.48
N ASN A 404 -56.77 21.20 20.80
CA ASN A 404 -58.15 21.75 20.87
C ASN A 404 -58.16 23.29 20.83
N LYS A 405 -58.79 24.01 19.89
CA LYS A 405 -60.07 23.89 19.15
C LYS A 405 -60.05 24.98 18.03
N PHE A 406 -60.92 25.12 17.02
CA PHE A 406 -62.25 24.58 16.68
C PHE A 406 -62.56 24.88 15.19
N ASN A 407 -63.39 24.05 14.51
CA ASN A 407 -64.45 24.38 13.51
C ASN A 407 -64.16 25.38 12.34
N ARG A 408 -64.59 25.14 11.09
CA ARG A 408 -65.90 24.59 10.62
C ARG A 408 -65.82 24.04 9.17
N THR A 409 -66.97 23.58 8.65
CA THR A 409 -67.14 22.65 7.51
C THR A 409 -67.58 23.35 6.19
N PRO A 410 -68.32 22.76 5.21
CA PRO A 410 -67.79 22.55 3.84
C PRO A 410 -68.65 23.17 2.71
N ASP A 411 -68.20 23.11 1.44
CA ASP A 411 -69.07 22.66 0.33
C ASP A 411 -68.29 22.30 -0.96
N SER A 412 -69.02 21.88 -2.00
CA SER A 412 -68.60 21.08 -3.15
C SER A 412 -68.89 21.76 -4.53
N PRO A 413 -68.99 21.08 -5.68
CA PRO A 413 -67.86 20.64 -6.51
C PRO A 413 -67.95 21.06 -8.02
N LYS A 414 -67.01 20.54 -8.85
CA LYS A 414 -67.00 20.43 -10.34
C LYS A 414 -66.36 21.58 -11.15
N ARG A 415 -65.35 21.23 -11.97
CA ARG A 415 -65.50 21.20 -13.45
C ARG A 415 -64.50 20.25 -14.14
N LYS A 416 -64.86 19.81 -15.35
CA LYS A 416 -64.19 18.81 -16.21
C LYS A 416 -63.49 19.48 -17.42
N LEU A 417 -62.83 18.64 -18.23
CA LEU A 417 -62.47 18.75 -19.67
C LEU A 417 -60.98 19.05 -19.93
N SER A 418 -60.29 18.43 -20.90
CA SER A 418 -60.54 17.24 -21.75
C SER A 418 -59.18 16.71 -22.28
N PHE A 419 -58.98 15.44 -22.65
CA PHE A 419 -59.05 14.91 -24.05
C PHE A 419 -58.77 15.98 -25.14
N THR A 420 -57.98 15.78 -26.20
CA THR A 420 -57.53 14.57 -26.94
C THR A 420 -56.08 14.78 -27.47
N ASP A 421 -55.31 13.84 -28.05
CA ASP A 421 -55.07 12.37 -27.99
C ASP A 421 -53.95 12.07 -29.02
N LEU A 422 -53.30 10.88 -29.00
CA LEU A 422 -52.84 10.15 -30.21
C LEU A 422 -52.22 8.77 -29.89
N SER A 423 -52.58 7.76 -30.68
CA SER A 423 -52.08 6.37 -30.68
C SER A 423 -50.67 6.27 -31.31
N ILE A 424 -49.91 5.18 -31.17
CA ILE A 424 -50.03 3.92 -31.95
C ILE A 424 -49.20 2.79 -31.27
N ARG A 425 -49.78 1.58 -31.16
CA ARG A 425 -49.06 0.28 -31.21
C ARG A 425 -49.20 -0.21 -32.67
N SER A 426 -48.29 -0.92 -33.32
CA SER A 426 -47.29 -1.93 -32.92
C SER A 426 -46.13 -1.92 -33.95
N SER A 427 -44.98 -2.59 -33.75
CA SER A 427 -44.81 -4.04 -33.97
C SER A 427 -43.50 -4.57 -33.36
N GLN A 428 -43.40 -5.90 -33.23
CA GLN A 428 -42.14 -6.58 -32.91
C GLN A 428 -41.23 -6.61 -34.14
N GLU A 429 -39.94 -6.34 -33.97
CA GLU A 429 -38.90 -6.96 -34.79
C GLU A 429 -37.57 -6.98 -34.01
N SER A 430 -36.81 -8.05 -34.16
CA SER A 430 -35.59 -8.31 -33.40
C SER A 430 -34.36 -7.78 -34.14
N ILE A 431 -33.62 -6.86 -33.50
CA ILE A 431 -32.25 -6.51 -33.90
C ILE A 431 -31.36 -6.71 -32.67
N ALA A 432 -30.36 -7.57 -32.82
CA ALA A 432 -29.30 -7.72 -31.85
C ALA A 432 -28.12 -6.83 -32.26
N SER A 433 -27.69 -5.91 -31.39
CA SER A 433 -26.28 -5.56 -31.23
C SER A 433 -26.03 -4.77 -29.93
N ASP A 434 -24.79 -4.83 -29.47
CA ASP A 434 -24.09 -3.84 -28.66
C ASP A 434 -24.54 -3.63 -27.21
N THR A 435 -24.18 -4.62 -26.39
CA THR A 435 -23.72 -4.39 -25.02
C THR A 435 -22.67 -3.27 -25.00
N VAL A 436 -23.00 -2.12 -24.39
CA VAL A 436 -22.02 -1.07 -24.13
C VAL A 436 -21.07 -1.56 -23.03
N ASP A 437 -19.85 -1.85 -23.44
CA ASP A 437 -18.80 -2.46 -22.64
C ASP A 437 -18.25 -1.46 -21.58
N GLU A 438 -18.18 -1.88 -20.31
CA GLU A 438 -17.64 -1.07 -19.20
C GLU A 438 -16.10 -0.91 -19.26
N SER A 439 -15.47 -1.37 -20.34
CA SER A 439 -14.02 -1.26 -20.58
C SER A 439 -13.51 0.16 -20.88
N GLN A 440 -14.38 1.11 -21.23
CA GLN A 440 -13.99 2.46 -21.67
C GLN A 440 -14.13 3.55 -20.60
N THR A 441 -13.51 3.35 -19.43
CA THR A 441 -12.99 4.49 -18.63
C THR A 441 -11.73 4.17 -17.82
N ILE A 442 -10.97 3.15 -18.24
CA ILE A 442 -9.66 2.82 -17.67
C ILE A 442 -8.60 3.71 -18.33
N SER A 443 -8.48 4.93 -17.82
CA SER A 443 -7.36 5.83 -18.13
C SER A 443 -6.09 5.29 -17.47
N GLU A 444 -5.18 4.72 -18.27
CA GLU A 444 -3.78 4.41 -17.91
C GLU A 444 -3.61 3.71 -16.54
N LEU A 445 -3.88 2.40 -16.50
CA LEU A 445 -3.33 1.54 -15.44
C LEU A 445 -1.80 1.71 -15.40
N SER A 446 -1.23 1.86 -14.20
CA SER A 446 0.22 1.82 -14.03
C SER A 446 0.76 0.48 -14.52
N GLU A 447 1.86 0.48 -15.28
CA GLU A 447 2.47 -0.74 -15.84
C GLU A 447 2.86 -1.77 -14.75
N ASP A 448 2.94 -1.35 -13.48
CA ASP A 448 3.23 -2.17 -12.31
C ASP A 448 2.03 -2.89 -11.67
N LEU A 449 0.79 -2.62 -12.13
CA LEU A 449 -0.47 -3.15 -11.58
C LEU A 449 -0.65 -2.97 -10.06
N THR A 450 0.15 -2.11 -9.43
CA THR A 450 0.24 -1.94 -7.97
C THR A 450 -0.31 -0.57 -7.61
N TYR A 451 -1.52 -0.52 -7.07
CA TYR A 451 -2.23 0.73 -6.77
C TYR A 451 -3.09 0.59 -5.50
N TRP A 452 -3.60 1.72 -5.00
CA TRP A 452 -4.72 1.75 -4.05
C TRP A 452 -6.01 2.00 -4.84
N THR A 453 -7.10 1.29 -4.54
CA THR A 453 -8.41 1.69 -5.08
C THR A 453 -8.76 3.11 -4.60
N LYS A 454 -9.64 3.80 -5.32
CA LYS A 454 -10.06 5.17 -4.97
C LYS A 454 -10.61 5.28 -3.54
N SER A 455 -11.32 4.25 -3.06
CA SER A 455 -11.79 4.17 -1.67
C SER A 455 -10.63 4.03 -0.67
N CYS A 456 -9.72 3.08 -0.88
CA CYS A 456 -8.54 2.90 -0.03
C CYS A 456 -7.64 4.15 0.00
N ALA A 457 -7.38 4.74 -1.17
CA ALA A 457 -6.57 5.94 -1.31
C ALA A 457 -7.19 7.13 -0.54
N THR A 458 -8.52 7.29 -0.62
CA THR A 458 -9.26 8.32 0.13
C THR A 458 -9.14 8.10 1.65
N ILE A 459 -9.31 6.86 2.13
CA ILE A 459 -9.21 6.52 3.56
C ILE A 459 -7.79 6.81 4.09
N LEU A 460 -6.74 6.43 3.36
CA LEU A 460 -5.36 6.72 3.76
C LEU A 460 -5.05 8.23 3.72
N ALA A 461 -5.42 8.91 2.64
CA ALA A 461 -5.16 10.34 2.43
C ALA A 461 -5.89 11.27 3.41
N PHE A 462 -7.04 10.81 3.92
CA PHE A 462 -7.92 11.52 4.86
C PHE A 462 -8.30 10.64 6.06
N HIS A 463 -7.33 9.90 6.61
CA HIS A 463 -7.50 9.09 7.84
C HIS A 463 -7.93 9.92 9.07
N ARG A 464 -8.03 11.25 8.92
CA ARG A 464 -8.80 12.15 9.77
C ARG A 464 -10.25 12.21 9.29
N LYS A 465 -11.16 11.58 10.04
CA LYS A 465 -12.61 11.70 9.88
C LYS A 465 -13.12 13.09 10.30
N THR A 466 -12.43 14.17 9.93
CA THR A 466 -12.58 15.52 10.51
C THR A 466 -12.98 16.54 9.46
N LEU A 467 -14.18 17.09 9.61
CA LEU A 467 -14.70 18.25 8.88
C LEU A 467 -14.18 19.54 9.52
N SER A 468 -14.08 20.62 8.73
CA SER A 468 -13.70 21.95 9.23
C SER A 468 -14.35 23.06 8.42
N SER A 469 -14.82 24.11 9.10
CA SER A 469 -15.30 25.37 8.49
C SER A 469 -14.81 26.56 9.32
N SER A 470 -14.38 27.62 8.63
CA SER A 470 -14.03 28.91 9.24
C SER A 470 -15.24 29.63 9.84
N ALA A 471 -16.46 29.32 9.40
CA ALA A 471 -17.71 29.80 9.99
C ALA A 471 -18.22 28.89 11.13
N GLY A 472 -17.52 27.78 11.43
CA GLY A 472 -17.91 26.80 12.44
C GLY A 472 -18.98 25.82 11.93
N VAL A 473 -18.69 24.53 11.97
CA VAL A 473 -19.60 23.44 11.60
C VAL A 473 -20.75 23.39 12.60
N CYS A 474 -21.99 23.29 12.12
CA CYS A 474 -23.20 23.31 12.95
C CYS A 474 -24.08 22.06 12.78
N VAL A 475 -24.06 21.40 11.60
CA VAL A 475 -24.77 20.14 11.33
C VAL A 475 -23.87 19.20 10.54
N VAL A 476 -23.89 17.92 10.89
CA VAL A 476 -23.21 16.85 10.15
C VAL A 476 -24.13 15.64 10.08
N GLU A 477 -24.34 15.09 8.89
CA GLU A 477 -25.22 13.96 8.63
C GLU A 477 -24.52 12.89 7.79
N LEU A 478 -24.74 11.63 8.15
CA LEU A 478 -24.49 10.49 7.28
C LEU A 478 -25.82 9.99 6.72
N ARG A 479 -25.86 9.74 5.42
CA ARG A 479 -27.06 9.36 4.66
C ARG A 479 -26.85 8.09 3.84
N ASP A 480 -27.91 7.33 3.65
CA ASP A 480 -27.91 6.11 2.83
C ASP A 480 -28.15 6.36 1.34
N SER A 481 -28.18 5.28 0.54
CA SER A 481 -28.44 5.32 -0.91
C SER A 481 -29.81 5.89 -1.29
N SER A 482 -30.80 5.88 -0.39
CA SER A 482 -32.10 6.52 -0.58
C SER A 482 -32.10 8.01 -0.18
N GLY A 483 -31.01 8.49 0.44
CA GLY A 483 -30.86 9.84 0.96
C GLY A 483 -31.37 10.03 2.39
N LEU A 484 -31.81 8.94 3.05
CA LEU A 484 -32.28 8.94 4.44
C LEU A 484 -31.11 9.19 5.40
N VAL A 485 -31.31 10.00 6.42
CA VAL A 485 -30.30 10.29 7.45
C VAL A 485 -30.14 9.08 8.38
N VAL A 486 -29.00 8.42 8.27
CA VAL A 486 -28.57 7.27 9.10
C VAL A 486 -28.10 7.75 10.47
N THR A 487 -27.40 8.88 10.52
CA THR A 487 -26.94 9.51 11.79
C THR A 487 -26.73 11.00 11.58
N THR A 488 -26.98 11.81 12.61
CA THR A 488 -26.75 13.26 12.60
C THR A 488 -26.08 13.72 13.89
N TRP A 489 -25.27 14.78 13.80
CA TRP A 489 -24.67 15.50 14.90
C TRP A 489 -24.87 17.00 14.71
N GLN A 490 -25.12 17.70 15.81
CA GLN A 490 -25.22 19.16 15.86
C GLN A 490 -24.11 19.73 16.75
N PRO A 491 -22.85 19.81 16.27
CA PRO A 491 -21.78 20.42 17.04
C PRO A 491 -22.08 21.89 17.35
N GLN A 492 -21.69 22.34 18.55
CA GLN A 492 -21.88 23.74 18.99
C GLN A 492 -20.88 24.69 18.31
N ARG A 493 -21.04 24.90 17.00
CA ARG A 493 -20.25 25.83 16.17
C ARG A 493 -18.73 25.62 16.25
N CYS A 494 -18.29 24.36 16.28
CA CYS A 494 -16.87 24.04 16.33
C CYS A 494 -16.19 24.33 14.99
N SER A 495 -15.00 24.93 15.01
CA SER A 495 -14.19 25.14 13.79
C SER A 495 -13.80 23.84 13.09
N SER A 496 -13.77 22.73 13.83
CA SER A 496 -13.66 21.37 13.30
C SER A 496 -14.55 20.38 14.05
N PHE A 497 -15.04 19.38 13.33
CA PHE A 497 -15.84 18.28 13.88
C PHE A 497 -15.29 16.94 13.40
N GLN A 498 -14.92 16.05 14.31
CA GLN A 498 -14.48 14.70 13.99
C GLN A 498 -15.65 13.72 14.13
N LEU A 499 -16.01 13.03 13.04
CA LEU A 499 -16.99 11.96 13.05
C LEU A 499 -16.53 10.88 14.04
N PRO A 500 -17.42 10.37 14.91
CA PRO A 500 -17.11 9.27 15.81
C PRO A 500 -16.57 8.04 15.06
N PRO A 501 -15.63 7.27 15.65
CA PRO A 501 -15.24 5.96 15.12
C PRO A 501 -16.45 5.05 14.89
N GLY A 502 -16.43 4.25 13.82
CA GLY A 502 -17.55 3.38 13.44
C GLY A 502 -18.79 4.05 12.83
N SER A 503 -18.83 5.38 12.71
CA SER A 503 -20.01 6.10 12.18
C SER A 503 -20.34 5.81 10.70
N ILE A 504 -19.32 5.62 9.85
CA ILE A 504 -19.49 5.25 8.44
C ILE A 504 -19.62 3.72 8.37
N GLY A 505 -20.85 3.22 8.42
CA GLY A 505 -21.18 1.81 8.20
C GLY A 505 -21.59 1.51 6.76
N ARG A 506 -21.75 0.22 6.41
CA ARG A 506 -22.09 -0.26 5.04
C ARG A 506 -23.35 0.35 4.40
N GLN A 507 -24.24 0.95 5.19
CA GLN A 507 -25.46 1.59 4.71
C GLN A 507 -25.25 3.07 4.32
N VAL A 508 -24.12 3.68 4.71
CA VAL A 508 -23.83 5.10 4.48
C VAL A 508 -23.18 5.29 3.11
N THR A 509 -23.79 6.12 2.26
CA THR A 509 -23.31 6.42 0.90
C THR A 509 -23.04 7.91 0.67
N SER A 510 -23.44 8.79 1.60
CA SER A 510 -23.05 10.20 1.55
C SER A 510 -22.93 10.84 2.92
N LEU A 511 -22.00 11.79 3.01
CA LEU A 511 -21.81 12.71 4.12
C LEU A 511 -22.33 14.08 3.68
N VAL A 512 -23.16 14.71 4.50
CA VAL A 512 -23.58 16.11 4.35
C VAL A 512 -23.10 16.87 5.59
N ALA A 513 -22.57 18.07 5.42
CA ALA A 513 -22.23 18.93 6.54
C ALA A 513 -22.58 20.39 6.22
N GLU A 514 -23.09 21.11 7.21
CA GLU A 514 -23.50 22.52 7.14
C GLU A 514 -22.71 23.34 8.15
N ASP A 515 -22.38 24.58 7.79
CA ASP A 515 -21.76 25.55 8.68
C ASP A 515 -22.73 26.62 9.22
N SER A 516 -22.28 27.40 10.19
CA SER A 516 -23.14 28.33 10.94
C SER A 516 -23.66 29.53 10.12
N VAL A 517 -23.32 29.63 8.83
CA VAL A 517 -23.86 30.63 7.90
C VAL A 517 -24.64 30.01 6.74
N GLY A 518 -24.90 28.69 6.79
CA GLY A 518 -25.76 27.97 5.84
C GLY A 518 -25.04 27.46 4.58
N ASN A 519 -23.70 27.46 4.53
CA ASN A 519 -22.99 26.73 3.48
C ASN A 519 -23.07 25.24 3.79
N PHE A 520 -23.38 24.42 2.78
CA PHE A 520 -23.34 22.97 2.92
C PHE A 520 -22.39 22.31 1.92
N VAL A 521 -21.75 21.23 2.34
CA VAL A 521 -20.99 20.31 1.50
C VAL A 521 -21.68 18.95 1.50
N LYS A 522 -21.81 18.32 0.33
CA LYS A 522 -22.23 16.93 0.19
C LYS A 522 -21.12 16.14 -0.49
N GLN A 523 -20.56 15.17 0.24
CA GLN A 523 -19.56 14.24 -0.26
C GLN A 523 -20.20 12.87 -0.42
N THR A 524 -20.22 12.34 -1.65
CA THR A 524 -20.54 10.93 -1.88
C THR A 524 -19.41 10.07 -1.32
N LEU A 525 -19.77 9.06 -0.52
CA LEU A 525 -18.87 8.08 0.06
C LEU A 525 -19.04 6.78 -0.75
N SER A 526 -18.02 6.42 -1.52
CA SER A 526 -17.97 5.09 -2.15
C SER A 526 -17.71 4.04 -1.08
N ALA A 527 -18.51 2.98 -1.07
CA ALA A 527 -18.29 1.80 -0.24
C ALA A 527 -16.98 1.07 -0.57
#